data_AF-A0A6J4MQH4-F1
#
_entry.id   AF-A0A6J4MQH4-F1
#
_cell.length_a   1.000
_cell.length_b   1.000
_cell.length_c   1.000
_cell.angle_alpha   90.00
_cell.angle_beta   90.00
_cell.angle_gamma   90.00
#
_symmetry.space_group_name_H-M   'P 1'
#
loop_
_entity.id
_entity.type
_entity.pdbx_description
1 polymer ?
#
loop_
_entity_poly.entity_id
_entity_poly.type
_entity_poly.pdbx_seq_one_letter_code
_entity_poly.pdbx_strand_id
1 'polypeptide(L)'
;MAVMQLEDGRTYRDIGAIASQLAVLNVQIDRLPMRENPAVRELLAQDILNVTEKQQILAAYNSEFEQFKRASGYRWCDLKVLHPGSQQIYALMTQSNRTHTHTDPEVLHILAGECVFGFVYPNGSQVQ
;
A
#
# COMPACT_ATOMS: atom_id res chain seq x y z
N MET A 1 6.90 -7.62 6.34
CA MET A 1 7.40 -6.37 6.94
C MET A 1 8.10 -5.58 5.85
N ALA A 2 8.07 -4.25 5.89
CA ALA A 2 8.71 -3.42 4.88
C ALA A 2 10.24 -3.60 4.88
N VAL A 3 10.82 -3.60 3.69
CA VAL A 3 12.27 -3.58 3.45
C VAL A 3 12.51 -2.48 2.43
N MET A 4 13.56 -1.69 2.63
CA MET A 4 13.95 -0.63 1.72
C MET A 4 15.35 -0.91 1.19
N GLN A 5 15.56 -0.73 -0.11
CA GLN A 5 16.83 -0.92 -0.80
C GLN A 5 17.19 0.35 -1.58
N LEU A 6 18.37 0.90 -1.30
CA LEU A 6 18.95 2.01 -2.06
C LEU A 6 19.60 1.52 -3.35
N GLU A 7 19.79 2.41 -4.32
CA GLU A 7 20.51 2.13 -5.59
C GLU A 7 21.92 1.55 -5.38
N ASP A 8 22.61 1.93 -4.31
CA ASP A 8 23.95 1.41 -3.99
C ASP A 8 23.95 0.01 -3.35
N GLY A 9 22.77 -0.60 -3.20
CA GLY A 9 22.58 -1.94 -2.65
C GLY A 9 22.43 -1.98 -1.13
N ARG A 10 22.55 -0.86 -0.40
CA ARG A 10 22.27 -0.84 1.05
C ARG A 10 20.81 -1.13 1.33
N THR A 11 20.54 -1.94 2.35
CA THR A 11 19.18 -2.34 2.75
C THR A 11 18.85 -1.93 4.17
N TYR A 12 17.63 -1.45 4.39
CA TYR A 12 17.06 -1.15 5.69
C TYR A 12 15.87 -2.08 5.97
N ARG A 13 15.81 -2.62 7.19
CA ARG A 13 14.74 -3.53 7.63
C ARG A 13 14.00 -3.02 8.87
N ASP A 14 14.58 -2.04 9.55
CA ASP A 14 13.94 -1.37 10.68
C ASP A 14 13.00 -0.27 10.16
N ILE A 15 11.75 -0.28 10.64
CA ILE A 15 10.73 0.65 10.15
C ILE A 15 11.03 2.11 10.51
N GLY A 16 11.68 2.38 11.65
CA GLY A 16 12.07 3.73 12.05
C GLY A 16 13.19 4.27 11.16
N ALA A 17 14.15 3.41 10.78
CA ALA A 17 15.19 3.75 9.84
C ALA A 17 14.62 4.02 8.44
N ILE A 18 13.71 3.18 7.95
CA ILE A 18 13.01 3.37 6.67
C ILE A 18 12.23 4.69 6.68
N ALA A 19 11.42 4.93 7.72
CA ALA A 19 10.65 6.16 7.86
C ALA A 19 11.54 7.41 7.84
N SER A 20 12.70 7.35 8.49
CA SER A 20 13.67 8.46 8.50
C SER A 20 14.23 8.77 7.10
N GLN A 21 14.48 7.73 6.28
CA GLN A 21 14.97 7.90 4.92
C GLN A 21 13.88 8.42 3.97
N LEU A 22 12.62 8.08 4.23
CA LEU A 22 11.46 8.50 3.43
C LEU A 22 10.91 9.88 3.82
N ALA A 23 11.19 10.36 5.03
CA ALA A 23 10.69 11.63 5.55
C ALA A 23 11.07 12.84 4.69
N VAL A 24 12.25 12.84 4.06
CA VAL A 24 12.68 13.91 3.14
C VAL A 24 11.77 14.04 1.90
N LEU A 25 11.03 12.98 1.57
CA LEU A 25 10.06 12.93 0.49
C LEU A 25 8.63 13.21 0.96
N ASN A 26 8.44 13.56 2.24
CA ASN A 26 7.14 13.62 2.91
C ASN A 26 6.35 12.30 2.83
N VAL A 27 7.05 11.16 2.70
CA VAL A 27 6.44 9.84 2.70
C VAL A 27 6.41 9.31 4.13
N GLN A 28 5.24 8.85 4.55
CA GLN A 28 5.01 8.24 5.85
C GLN A 28 4.79 6.73 5.67
N ILE A 29 5.35 5.94 6.59
CA ILE A 29 5.17 4.50 6.64
C ILE A 29 4.89 4.09 8.08
N ASP A 30 3.92 3.20 8.26
CA ASP A 30 3.57 2.66 9.56
C ASP A 30 3.12 1.20 9.45
N ARG A 31 3.13 0.51 10.59
CA ARG A 31 2.59 -0.84 10.73
C ARG A 31 1.30 -0.77 11.52
N LEU A 32 0.18 -1.05 10.84
CA LEU A 32 -1.08 -1.23 11.52
C LEU A 32 -1.21 -2.65 12.10
N PRO A 33 -1.83 -2.81 13.28
CA PRO A 33 -2.15 -4.12 13.80
C PRO A 33 -3.21 -4.78 12.91
N MET A 34 -2.94 -6.00 12.47
CA MET A 34 -3.93 -6.78 11.73
C MET A 34 -4.91 -7.41 12.71
N ARG A 35 -6.21 -7.16 12.55
CA ARG A 35 -7.23 -7.84 13.35
C ARG A 35 -7.29 -9.31 12.95
N GLU A 36 -7.29 -10.19 13.95
CA GLU A 36 -7.53 -11.61 13.71
C GLU A 36 -9.04 -11.88 13.55
N ASN A 37 -9.54 -11.72 12.33
CA ASN A 37 -10.86 -12.19 11.93
C ASN A 37 -10.69 -13.37 10.95
N PRO A 38 -11.01 -14.62 11.35
CA PRO A 38 -10.84 -15.79 10.50
C PRO A 38 -11.54 -15.69 9.15
N ALA A 39 -12.76 -15.17 9.11
CA ALA A 39 -13.51 -15.01 7.87
C ALA A 39 -12.82 -14.03 6.92
N VAL A 40 -12.27 -12.92 7.45
CA VAL A 40 -11.50 -11.96 6.63
C VAL A 40 -10.19 -12.59 6.15
N ARG A 41 -9.53 -13.41 6.97
CA ARG A 41 -8.30 -14.12 6.58
C ARG A 41 -8.53 -15.07 5.41
N GLU A 42 -9.65 -15.78 5.41
CA GLU A 42 -10.04 -16.65 4.29
C GLU A 42 -10.28 -15.84 3.00
N LEU A 43 -10.94 -14.69 3.10
CA LEU A 43 -11.13 -13.80 1.95
C LEU A 43 -9.79 -13.23 1.43
N LEU A 44 -8.90 -12.81 2.32
CA LEU A 44 -7.59 -12.27 1.95
C LEU A 44 -6.66 -13.28 1.28
N ALA A 45 -6.93 -14.58 1.41
CA ALA A 45 -6.19 -15.65 0.75
C ALA A 45 -6.68 -15.96 -0.67
N GLN A 46 -7.77 -15.34 -1.13
CA GLN A 46 -8.33 -15.59 -2.46
C GLN A 46 -7.68 -14.72 -3.53
N ASP A 47 -7.41 -15.32 -4.69
CA ASP A 47 -6.82 -14.64 -5.85
C ASP A 47 -7.77 -13.62 -6.48
N ILE A 48 -9.07 -13.91 -6.47
CA ILE A 48 -10.12 -13.10 -7.10
C ILE A 48 -11.25 -12.94 -6.10
N LEU A 49 -11.67 -11.69 -5.89
CA LEU A 49 -12.79 -11.35 -5.02
C LEU A 49 -13.93 -10.75 -5.84
N ASN A 50 -15.14 -11.22 -5.57
CA ASN A 50 -16.36 -10.59 -6.06
C ASN A 50 -16.71 -9.32 -5.26
N VAL A 51 -17.72 -8.58 -5.73
CA VAL A 51 -18.10 -7.29 -5.11
C VAL A 51 -18.52 -7.46 -3.65
N THR A 52 -19.28 -8.50 -3.32
CA THR A 52 -19.76 -8.74 -1.95
C THR A 52 -18.60 -9.05 -1.00
N GLU A 53 -17.64 -9.87 -1.42
CA GLU A 53 -16.47 -10.22 -0.62
C GLU A 53 -15.58 -9.01 -0.36
N LYS A 54 -15.40 -8.14 -1.38
CA LYS A 54 -14.68 -6.87 -1.18
C LYS A 54 -15.35 -5.98 -0.15
N GLN A 55 -16.69 -5.90 -0.17
CA GLN A 55 -17.45 -5.13 0.82
C GLN A 55 -17.33 -5.72 2.24
N GLN A 56 -17.27 -7.04 2.37
CA GLN A 56 -17.05 -7.69 3.67
C GLN A 56 -15.69 -7.33 4.27
N ILE A 57 -14.62 -7.32 3.45
CA ILE A 57 -13.30 -6.86 3.89
C ILE A 57 -13.37 -5.38 4.29
N LEU A 58 -13.89 -4.50 3.42
CA LEU A 58 -13.99 -3.07 3.72
C LEU A 58 -14.74 -2.78 5.02
N ALA A 59 -15.86 -3.48 5.26
CA ALA A 59 -16.62 -3.35 6.51
C ALA A 59 -15.79 -3.76 7.74
N ALA A 60 -14.95 -4.78 7.63
CA ALA A 60 -14.09 -5.23 8.73
C ALA A 60 -12.98 -4.25 9.09
N TYR A 61 -12.52 -3.42 8.14
CA TYR A 61 -11.48 -2.38 8.33
C TYR A 61 -12.06 -0.96 8.45
N ASN A 62 -13.38 -0.81 8.59
CA ASN A 62 -14.03 0.49 8.60
C ASN A 62 -13.58 1.37 9.79
N SER A 63 -13.24 0.78 10.93
CA SER A 63 -12.73 1.54 12.09
C SER A 63 -11.40 2.23 11.81
N GLU A 64 -10.49 1.53 11.14
CA GLU A 64 -9.16 2.00 10.74
C GLU A 64 -9.32 3.10 9.68
N PHE A 65 -10.21 2.90 8.71
CA PHE A 65 -10.54 3.93 7.74
C PHE A 65 -11.10 5.20 8.39
N GLU A 66 -12.03 5.08 9.35
CA GLU A 66 -12.58 6.23 10.07
C GLU A 66 -11.52 6.97 10.90
N GLN A 67 -10.50 6.27 11.40
CA GLN A 67 -9.35 6.90 12.04
C GLN A 67 -8.54 7.73 11.02
N PHE A 68 -8.22 7.18 9.86
CA PHE A 68 -7.51 7.89 8.80
C PHE A 68 -8.27 9.11 8.28
N LYS A 69 -9.59 8.98 8.12
CA LYS A 69 -10.48 10.07 7.71
C LYS A 69 -10.45 11.25 8.69
N ARG A 70 -10.45 10.98 10.00
CA ARG A 70 -10.36 12.03 11.03
C ARG A 70 -8.99 12.70 11.07
N ALA A 71 -7.92 11.92 10.90
CA ALA A 71 -6.55 12.43 11.01
C ALA A 71 -6.14 13.27 9.80
N SER A 72 -6.59 12.90 8.60
CA SER A 72 -6.00 13.41 7.35
C SER A 72 -7.03 13.91 6.34
N GLY A 73 -8.32 13.94 6.68
CA GLY A 73 -9.39 14.50 5.84
C GLY A 73 -9.78 13.66 4.63
N TYR A 74 -9.34 12.39 4.56
CA TYR A 74 -9.68 11.48 3.46
C TYR A 74 -11.18 11.20 3.39
N ARG A 75 -11.73 11.16 2.17
CA ARG A 75 -13.19 11.04 1.96
C ARG A 75 -13.66 9.65 1.59
N TRP A 76 -12.82 8.91 0.87
CA TRP A 76 -13.17 7.63 0.25
C TRP A 76 -12.09 6.59 0.52
N CYS A 77 -12.52 5.34 0.60
CA CYS A 77 -11.66 4.16 0.61
C CYS A 77 -12.31 3.11 -0.27
N ASP A 78 -11.48 2.45 -1.08
CA ASP A 78 -11.84 1.31 -1.88
C ASP A 78 -10.91 0.12 -1.55
N LEU A 79 -11.16 -1.01 -2.22
CA LEU A 79 -10.32 -2.19 -2.14
C LEU A 79 -9.85 -2.62 -3.53
N LYS A 80 -8.55 -2.50 -3.75
CA LYS A 80 -7.88 -2.96 -4.97
C LYS A 80 -7.32 -4.36 -4.76
N VAL A 81 -7.62 -5.27 -5.69
CA VAL A 81 -7.10 -6.64 -5.71
C VAL A 81 -6.31 -6.81 -6.99
N LEU A 82 -5.02 -7.11 -6.85
CA LEU A 82 -4.11 -7.29 -7.97
C LEU A 82 -3.66 -8.74 -8.01
N HIS A 83 -4.08 -9.45 -9.05
CA HIS A 83 -3.70 -10.84 -9.29
C HIS A 83 -3.43 -11.04 -10.78
N PRO A 84 -2.42 -11.83 -11.19
CA PRO A 84 -2.11 -12.07 -12.60
C PRO A 84 -3.28 -12.65 -13.41
N GLY A 85 -4.21 -13.36 -12.76
CA GLY A 85 -5.43 -13.88 -13.38
C GLY A 85 -6.54 -12.83 -13.63
N SER A 86 -6.38 -11.59 -13.18
CA SER A 86 -7.39 -10.54 -13.34
C SER A 86 -7.34 -9.92 -14.74
N GLN A 87 -8.50 -9.78 -15.39
CA GLN A 87 -8.61 -9.34 -16.80
C GLN A 87 -7.97 -7.99 -17.12
N GLN A 88 -7.79 -7.10 -16.14
CA GLN A 88 -7.31 -5.73 -16.33
C GLN A 88 -5.89 -5.48 -15.79
N ILE A 89 -5.19 -6.52 -15.33
CA ILE A 89 -3.92 -6.37 -14.62
C ILE A 89 -2.82 -5.73 -15.48
N TYR A 90 -2.71 -6.12 -16.75
CA TYR A 90 -1.65 -5.60 -17.64
C TYR A 90 -1.78 -4.10 -17.91
N ALA A 91 -3.01 -3.60 -18.08
CA ALA A 91 -3.25 -2.18 -18.28
C ALA A 91 -2.87 -1.38 -17.03
N LEU A 92 -3.25 -1.87 -15.84
CA LEU A 92 -2.90 -1.25 -14.55
C LEU A 92 -1.38 -1.24 -14.32
N MET A 93 -0.70 -2.36 -14.57
CA MET A 93 0.75 -2.48 -14.42
C MET A 93 1.53 -1.55 -15.33
N THR A 94 1.07 -1.38 -16.58
CA THR A 94 1.75 -0.50 -17.56
C THR A 94 1.72 0.97 -17.14
N GLN A 95 0.62 1.41 -16.53
CA GLN A 95 0.49 2.78 -16.03
C GLN A 95 1.32 2.97 -14.76
N SER A 96 1.26 2.03 -13.82
CA SER A 96 1.95 2.11 -12.54
C SER A 96 3.48 2.02 -12.66
N ASN A 97 4.03 1.40 -13.71
CA ASN A 97 5.48 1.28 -13.91
C ASN A 97 6.18 2.58 -14.34
N ARG A 98 5.44 3.66 -14.61
CA ARG A 98 6.02 4.95 -15.01
C ARG A 98 6.16 5.84 -13.79
N THR A 99 7.30 6.52 -13.64
CA THR A 99 7.46 7.57 -12.63
C THR A 99 6.43 8.68 -12.87
N HIS A 100 5.69 9.05 -11.82
CA HIS A 100 4.68 10.09 -11.86
C HIS A 100 4.50 10.72 -10.47
N THR A 101 3.70 11.79 -10.41
CA THR A 101 3.40 12.52 -9.18
C THR A 101 1.90 12.75 -9.07
N HIS A 102 1.40 12.83 -7.85
CA HIS A 102 0.03 13.21 -7.54
C HIS A 102 0.00 14.58 -6.84
N THR A 103 -1.07 15.34 -7.04
CA THR A 103 -1.34 16.56 -6.26
C THR A 103 -1.94 16.25 -4.89
N ASP A 104 -2.63 15.13 -4.78
CA ASP A 104 -3.22 14.61 -3.55
C ASP A 104 -2.37 13.45 -3.00
N PRO A 105 -2.40 13.19 -1.67
CA PRO A 105 -1.70 12.06 -1.09
C PRO A 105 -2.22 10.72 -1.63
N GLU A 106 -1.31 9.84 -2.06
CA GLU A 106 -1.62 8.45 -2.34
C GLU A 106 -1.39 7.62 -1.05
N VAL A 107 -2.47 7.05 -0.51
CA VAL A 107 -2.43 6.29 0.74
C VAL A 107 -2.85 4.86 0.48
N LEU A 108 -1.99 3.91 0.85
CA LEU A 108 -2.20 2.50 0.62
C LEU A 108 -1.97 1.72 1.91
N HIS A 109 -2.94 0.87 2.25
CA HIS A 109 -2.82 -0.09 3.34
C HIS A 109 -2.80 -1.50 2.74
N ILE A 110 -1.65 -2.17 2.86
CA ILE A 110 -1.45 -3.51 2.30
C ILE A 110 -2.06 -4.55 3.24
N LEU A 111 -3.14 -5.20 2.81
CA LEU A 111 -3.84 -6.22 3.59
C LEU A 111 -3.31 -7.64 3.36
N ALA A 112 -2.85 -7.93 2.15
CA ALA A 112 -2.30 -9.23 1.76
C ALA A 112 -1.34 -9.08 0.57
N GLY A 113 -0.44 -10.05 0.41
CA GLY A 113 0.57 -10.04 -0.64
C GLY A 113 1.71 -9.05 -0.39
N GLU A 114 2.39 -8.68 -1.48
CA GLU A 114 3.57 -7.83 -1.46
C GLU A 114 3.46 -6.75 -2.54
N CYS A 115 4.10 -5.61 -2.32
CA CYS A 115 4.16 -4.51 -3.26
C CYS A 115 5.53 -3.82 -3.14
N VAL A 116 6.00 -3.25 -4.24
CA VAL A 116 7.25 -2.49 -4.31
C VAL A 116 6.90 -1.07 -4.77
N PHE A 117 7.36 -0.06 -4.03
CA PHE A 117 7.18 1.34 -4.37
C PHE A 117 8.53 1.98 -4.62
N GLY A 118 8.75 2.46 -5.85
CA GLY A 118 9.92 3.25 -6.19
C GLY A 118 9.72 4.73 -5.90
N PHE A 119 10.68 5.37 -5.23
CA PHE A 119 10.70 6.81 -5.02
C PHE A 119 11.97 7.44 -5.57
N VAL A 120 11.88 8.71 -5.97
CA VAL A 120 12.99 9.49 -6.52
C VAL A 120 13.34 10.61 -5.54
N TYR A 121 14.58 10.64 -5.08
CA TYR A 121 15.10 11.70 -4.23
C TYR A 121 15.33 13.02 -4.98
N PRO A 122 15.39 14.17 -4.28
CA PRO A 122 15.69 15.46 -4.93
C PRO A 122 17.02 15.50 -5.68
N ASN A 123 17.98 14.65 -5.31
CA ASN A 123 19.27 14.50 -5.99
C ASN A 123 19.22 13.56 -7.22
N GLY A 124 18.05 13.01 -7.56
CA GLY A 124 17.83 12.10 -8.68
C GLY A 124 18.09 10.61 -8.39
N SER A 125 18.68 10.26 -7.23
CA SER A 125 18.84 8.85 -6.83
C SER A 125 17.51 8.22 -6.44
N GLN A 126 17.40 6.90 -6.61
CA GLN A 126 16.16 6.15 -6.35
C GLN A 126 16.29 5.19 -5.16
N VAL A 127 15.12 4.83 -4.65
CA VAL A 127 14.93 3.86 -3.57
C VAL A 127 13.68 3.05 -3.83
N GLN A 128 13.66 1.78 -3.40
CA GLN A 128 12.50 0.90 -3.47
C GLN A 128 12.31 0.05 -2.21
#